data_AF-A0AAU2L2F4-F1
#
_entry.id   AF-A0AAU2L2F4-F1
#
_cell.length_a   1.000
_cell.length_b   1.000
_cell.length_c   1.000
_cell.angle_alpha   90.00
_cell.angle_beta   90.00
_cell.angle_gamma   90.00
#
_symmetry.space_group_name_H-M   'P 1'
#
loop_
_entity.id
_entity.type
_entity.pdbx_description
1 polymer ?
#
loop_
_entity_poly.entity_id
_entity_poly.type
_entity_poly.pdbx_seq_one_letter_code
_entity_poly.pdbx_strand_id
1 'polypeptide(L)'
;MSGIMEKINRNWWVLPILAFVCALMCLLVISLLEGPRLLAGLDPDLRKDIYSSLAGSSSGLLGFALAAVAILSAFAPKVDAQGANRRREREMAEARNDIAKCLIVTSLFLMMILVMSTIGIGIDSDPGGNRLISAVIISASFASLVGLLISGLGVTLSILERNDQSR
;
A
#
# COMPACT_ATOMS: atom_id res chain seq x y z
N MET A 1 5.89 20.09 -21.53
CA MET A 1 6.47 19.08 -20.62
C MET A 1 5.57 17.85 -20.64
N SER A 2 5.70 17.06 -21.71
CA SER A 2 4.65 16.24 -22.31
C SER A 2 5.02 14.76 -22.26
N GLY A 3 4.07 13.90 -21.89
CA GLY A 3 4.13 12.45 -22.12
C GLY A 3 4.45 11.57 -20.91
N ILE A 4 5.54 11.84 -20.17
CA ILE A 4 5.96 10.94 -19.07
C ILE A 4 5.19 11.22 -17.78
N MET A 5 5.00 12.50 -17.39
CA MET A 5 4.26 12.87 -16.18
C MET A 5 2.78 12.47 -16.26
N GLU A 6 2.18 12.54 -17.46
CA GLU A 6 0.79 12.20 -17.74
C GLU A 6 0.56 10.68 -17.79
N LYS A 7 1.53 9.91 -18.33
CA LYS A 7 1.55 8.44 -18.21
C LYS A 7 1.80 7.96 -16.78
N ILE A 8 2.67 8.66 -16.05
CA ILE A 8 2.88 8.41 -14.64
C ILE A 8 1.57 8.66 -13.90
N ASN A 9 0.87 9.78 -14.13
CA ASN A 9 -0.43 10.12 -13.52
C ASN A 9 -1.49 9.02 -13.65
N ARG A 10 -1.54 8.31 -14.78
CA ARG A 10 -2.58 7.30 -15.05
C ARG A 10 -2.42 5.99 -14.27
N ASN A 11 -1.25 5.71 -13.69
CA ASN A 11 -0.90 4.40 -13.11
C ASN A 11 -0.30 4.47 -11.69
N TRP A 12 -0.63 5.48 -10.88
CA TRP A 12 -0.08 5.62 -9.51
C TRP A 12 -0.36 4.40 -8.63
N TRP A 13 -1.50 3.74 -8.84
CA TRP A 13 -1.88 2.49 -8.16
C TRP A 13 -0.98 1.29 -8.47
N VAL A 14 -0.17 1.34 -9.53
CA VAL A 14 0.76 0.26 -9.91
C VAL A 14 2.08 0.37 -9.14
N LEU A 15 2.42 1.56 -8.62
CA LEU A 15 3.69 1.79 -7.92
C LEU A 15 3.88 0.89 -6.68
N PRO A 16 2.87 0.64 -5.83
CA PRO A 16 2.98 -0.32 -4.73
C PRO A 16 3.27 -1.74 -5.23
N ILE A 17 2.67 -2.14 -6.36
CA ILE A 17 2.86 -3.47 -6.96
C ILE A 17 4.29 -3.61 -7.48
N LEU A 18 4.80 -2.58 -8.17
CA LEU A 18 6.15 -2.58 -8.70
C LEU A 18 7.18 -2.54 -7.56
N ALA A 19 6.92 -1.77 -6.51
CA ALA A 19 7.73 -1.75 -5.29
C ALA A 19 7.76 -3.13 -4.60
N PHE A 20 6.62 -3.82 -4.53
CA PHE A 20 6.53 -5.19 -4.00
C PHE A 20 7.41 -6.15 -4.79
N VAL A 21 7.23 -6.22 -6.12
CA VAL A 21 7.97 -7.15 -6.97
C VAL A 21 9.47 -6.86 -6.92
N CYS A 22 9.86 -5.59 -6.98
CA CYS A 22 11.26 -5.19 -6.90
C CYS A 22 11.89 -5.57 -5.56
N ALA A 23 11.21 -5.25 -4.44
CA ALA A 23 11.69 -5.60 -3.11
C ALA A 23 11.77 -7.12 -2.91
N LEU A 24 10.76 -7.87 -3.34
CA LEU A 24 10.74 -9.32 -3.23
C LEU A 24 11.89 -9.96 -4.02
N MET A 25 12.09 -9.54 -5.27
CA MET A 25 13.18 -10.05 -6.12
C MET A 25 14.55 -9.74 -5.51
N CYS A 26 14.77 -8.52 -5.02
CA CYS A 26 16.01 -8.15 -4.32
C CYS A 26 16.25 -9.02 -3.09
N LEU A 27 15.23 -9.21 -2.24
CA LEU A 27 15.36 -10.02 -1.03
C LEU A 27 15.59 -11.50 -1.32
N LEU A 28 14.97 -12.04 -2.38
CA LEU A 28 15.22 -13.41 -2.82
C LEU A 28 16.66 -13.59 -3.31
N VAL A 29 17.17 -12.65 -4.11
CA VAL A 29 18.56 -12.68 -4.59
C VAL A 29 19.56 -12.59 -3.42
N ILE A 30 19.34 -11.66 -2.49
CA ILE A 30 20.19 -11.51 -1.29
C ILE A 30 20.15 -12.78 -0.43
N SER A 31 18.96 -13.36 -0.23
CA SER A 31 18.80 -14.60 0.54
C SER A 31 19.52 -15.80 -0.09
N LEU A 32 19.64 -15.80 -1.42
CA LEU A 32 20.36 -16.84 -2.16
C LEU A 32 21.88 -16.69 -2.03
N LEU A 33 22.38 -15.45 -1.96
CA LEU A 33 23.80 -15.13 -1.95
C LEU A 33 24.44 -15.12 -0.55
N GLU A 34 23.75 -14.60 0.47
CA GLU A 34 24.35 -14.30 1.79
C GLU A 34 23.89 -15.21 2.94
N GLY A 35 22.97 -16.16 2.71
CA GLY A 35 22.42 -17.00 3.78
C GLY A 35 21.37 -16.28 4.65
N PRO A 36 20.96 -16.86 5.80
CA PRO A 36 19.81 -16.36 6.57
C PRO A 36 20.13 -15.07 7.34
N ARG A 37 20.02 -13.92 6.67
CA ARG A 37 20.18 -12.57 7.26
C ARG A 37 18.88 -11.78 7.46
N LEU A 38 17.74 -12.38 7.13
CA LEU A 38 16.41 -11.76 7.29
C LEU A 38 15.84 -12.04 8.70
N LEU A 39 14.58 -11.67 8.94
CA LEU A 39 13.78 -12.03 10.13
C LEU A 39 13.93 -13.51 10.55
N ALA A 40 14.16 -14.40 9.59
CA ALA A 40 14.45 -15.81 9.79
C ALA A 40 15.73 -16.12 10.60
N GLY A 41 16.68 -15.19 10.68
CA GLY A 41 17.91 -15.32 11.46
C GLY A 41 17.79 -14.82 12.91
N LEU A 42 16.62 -14.34 13.33
CA LEU A 42 16.34 -13.93 14.71
C LEU A 42 15.85 -15.12 15.54
N ASP A 43 16.02 -15.02 16.86
CA ASP A 43 15.47 -15.97 17.81
C ASP A 43 13.95 -16.15 17.62
N PRO A 44 13.44 -17.39 17.79
CA PRO A 44 12.05 -17.71 17.49
C PRO A 44 11.04 -16.93 18.34
N ASP A 45 11.37 -16.62 19.59
CA ASP A 45 10.49 -15.85 20.48
C ASP A 45 10.40 -14.38 20.05
N LEU A 46 11.53 -13.75 19.74
CA LEU A 46 11.57 -12.38 19.23
C LEU A 46 10.83 -12.26 17.89
N ARG A 47 10.95 -13.28 17.04
CA ARG A 47 10.26 -13.33 15.75
C ARG A 47 8.74 -13.43 15.90
N LYS A 48 8.24 -14.20 16.88
CA LYS A 48 6.81 -14.28 17.21
C LYS A 48 6.27 -12.95 17.73
N ASP A 49 7.03 -12.25 18.56
CA ASP A 49 6.66 -10.91 19.04
C ASP A 49 6.58 -9.90 17.88
N ILE A 50 7.52 -9.96 16.94
CA ILE A 50 7.50 -9.13 15.74
C ILE A 50 6.27 -9.48 14.87
N TYR A 51 5.98 -10.75 14.62
CA TYR A 51 4.78 -11.14 13.86
C TYR A 51 3.47 -10.71 14.53
N SER A 52 3.37 -10.83 15.86
CA SER A 52 2.22 -10.35 16.62
C SER A 52 2.04 -8.83 16.48
N SER A 53 3.15 -8.09 16.59
CA SER A 53 3.16 -6.63 16.42
C SER A 53 2.75 -6.21 15.01
N LEU A 54 3.27 -6.91 13.98
CA LEU A 54 2.89 -6.66 12.59
C LEU A 54 1.41 -6.98 12.34
N ALA A 55 0.87 -8.06 12.91
CA ALA A 55 -0.55 -8.38 12.81
C ALA A 55 -1.42 -7.27 13.43
N GLY A 56 -1.03 -6.76 14.60
CA GLY A 56 -1.69 -5.63 15.26
C GLY A 56 -1.66 -4.34 14.41
N SER A 57 -0.48 -3.93 13.93
CA SER A 57 -0.35 -2.69 13.15
C SER A 57 -1.01 -2.79 11.77
N SER A 58 -0.85 -3.92 11.08
CA SER A 58 -1.44 -4.11 9.74
C SER A 58 -2.96 -4.15 9.77
N SER A 59 -3.57 -4.78 10.79
CA SER A 59 -5.03 -4.78 10.94
C SER A 59 -5.59 -3.37 11.21
N GLY A 60 -4.92 -2.56 12.05
CA GLY A 60 -5.30 -1.17 12.28
C GLY A 60 -5.19 -0.31 11.02
N LEU A 61 -4.07 -0.40 10.30
CA LEU A 61 -3.86 0.33 9.04
C LEU A 61 -4.82 -0.14 7.94
N LEU A 62 -5.15 -1.43 7.88
CA LEU A 62 -6.12 -1.99 6.95
C LEU A 62 -7.51 -1.36 7.18
N GLY A 63 -7.96 -1.31 8.43
CA GLY A 63 -9.22 -0.67 8.81
C GLY A 63 -9.24 0.81 8.43
N PHE A 64 -8.15 1.53 8.68
CA PHE A 64 -8.01 2.94 8.28
C PHE A 64 -8.10 3.11 6.75
N ALA A 65 -7.35 2.33 5.98
CA ALA A 65 -7.34 2.41 4.53
C ALA A 65 -8.73 2.12 3.93
N LEU A 66 -9.43 1.10 4.45
CA LEU A 66 -10.79 0.78 4.01
C LEU A 66 -11.81 1.86 4.39
N ALA A 67 -11.69 2.46 5.59
CA ALA A 67 -12.51 3.59 5.97
C ALA A 67 -12.30 4.79 5.05
N ALA A 68 -11.05 5.11 4.69
CA ALA A 68 -10.74 6.16 3.74
C ALA A 68 -11.33 5.88 2.34
N VAL A 69 -11.26 4.63 1.87
CA VAL A 69 -11.92 4.21 0.61
C VAL A 69 -13.44 4.37 0.69
N ALA A 70 -14.06 3.98 1.80
CA ALA A 70 -15.51 4.13 2.00
C ALA A 70 -15.91 5.61 1.93
N ILE A 71 -15.17 6.49 2.61
CA ILE A 71 -15.39 7.95 2.57
C ILE A 71 -15.25 8.48 1.14
N LEU A 72 -14.19 8.12 0.43
CA LEU A 72 -13.97 8.55 -0.96
C LEU A 72 -15.09 8.07 -1.89
N SER A 73 -15.59 6.85 -1.68
CA SER A 73 -16.69 6.27 -2.47
C SER A 73 -18.04 6.93 -2.18
N ALA A 74 -18.26 7.40 -0.95
CA ALA A 74 -19.48 8.10 -0.56
C ALA A 74 -19.62 9.47 -1.26
N PHE A 75 -18.50 10.08 -1.67
CA PHE A 75 -18.49 11.36 -2.39
C PHE A 75 -18.58 11.20 -3.92
N ALA A 76 -19.37 10.24 -4.41
CA ALA A 76 -19.63 10.04 -5.85
C ALA A 76 -20.20 11.32 -6.52
N PRO A 77 -19.88 11.59 -7.80
CA PRO A 77 -20.21 12.84 -8.47
C PRO A 77 -21.72 13.08 -8.54
N LYS A 78 -22.13 14.35 -8.41
CA LYS A 78 -23.53 14.74 -8.57
C LYS A 78 -23.87 14.67 -10.06
N VAL A 79 -24.97 14.00 -10.39
CA VAL A 79 -25.37 13.70 -11.78
C VAL A 79 -25.68 14.98 -12.60
N ASP A 80 -25.83 16.14 -11.94
CA ASP A 80 -26.42 17.36 -12.51
C ASP A 80 -25.44 18.49 -12.89
N ALA A 81 -24.11 18.28 -12.94
CA ALA A 81 -23.23 19.35 -13.42
C ALA A 81 -23.35 19.59 -14.94
N GLN A 82 -23.82 20.77 -15.32
CA GLN A 82 -23.82 21.25 -16.71
C GLN A 82 -22.54 22.02 -17.07
N GLY A 83 -22.11 21.91 -18.33
CA GLY A 83 -21.07 22.77 -18.93
C GLY A 83 -19.63 22.51 -18.48
N ALA A 84 -18.83 23.57 -18.31
CA ALA A 84 -17.41 23.51 -17.92
C ALA A 84 -17.17 22.85 -16.54
N ASN A 85 -18.17 22.90 -15.65
CA ASN A 85 -18.14 22.18 -14.37
C ASN A 85 -18.19 20.66 -14.53
N ARG A 86 -18.76 20.13 -15.63
CA ARG A 86 -18.87 18.68 -15.86
C ARG A 86 -17.52 18.02 -16.17
N ARG A 87 -16.64 18.71 -16.91
CA ARG A 87 -15.27 18.20 -17.17
C ARG A 87 -14.45 18.20 -15.88
N ARG A 88 -14.53 19.28 -15.10
CA ARG A 88 -13.86 19.40 -13.80
C ARG A 88 -14.34 18.38 -12.78
N GLU A 89 -15.65 18.15 -12.68
CA GLU A 89 -16.20 17.16 -11.75
C GLU A 89 -15.81 15.73 -12.15
N ARG A 90 -15.68 15.46 -13.46
CA ARG A 90 -15.13 14.18 -13.95
C ARG A 90 -13.65 14.02 -13.59
N GLU A 91 -12.82 15.03 -13.80
CA GLU A 91 -11.39 14.99 -13.44
C GLU A 91 -11.19 14.77 -11.93
N MET A 92 -11.98 15.45 -11.08
CA MET A 92 -11.95 15.24 -9.64
C MET A 92 -12.47 13.85 -9.23
N ALA A 93 -13.48 13.32 -9.92
CA ALA A 93 -13.99 11.96 -9.69
C ALA A 93 -12.98 10.89 -10.11
N GLU A 94 -12.26 11.11 -11.22
CA GLU A 94 -11.17 10.24 -11.68
C GLU A 94 -10.01 10.22 -10.68
N ALA A 95 -9.57 11.40 -10.20
CA ALA A 95 -8.53 11.48 -9.17
C ALA A 95 -8.92 10.75 -7.87
N ARG A 96 -10.17 10.91 -7.41
CA ARG A 96 -10.69 10.17 -6.23
C ARG A 96 -10.69 8.66 -6.47
N ASN A 97 -11.11 8.23 -7.65
CA ASN A 97 -11.13 6.82 -8.03
C ASN A 97 -9.71 6.24 -8.06
N ASP A 98 -8.72 6.99 -8.53
CA ASP A 98 -7.33 6.53 -8.58
C ASP A 98 -6.69 6.46 -7.18
N ILE A 99 -6.99 7.42 -6.29
CA ILE A 99 -6.61 7.33 -4.87
C ILE A 99 -7.28 6.11 -4.23
N ALA A 100 -8.57 5.87 -4.48
CA ALA A 100 -9.29 4.72 -3.96
C ALA A 100 -8.68 3.38 -4.44
N LYS A 101 -8.33 3.27 -5.73
CA LYS A 101 -7.61 2.09 -6.27
C LYS A 101 -6.28 1.88 -5.57
N CYS A 102 -5.49 2.94 -5.37
CA CYS A 102 -4.20 2.85 -4.69
C CYS A 102 -4.37 2.37 -3.24
N LEU A 103 -5.35 2.90 -2.52
CA LEU A 103 -5.69 2.47 -1.16
C LEU A 103 -6.17 1.02 -1.12
N ILE A 104 -6.99 0.58 -2.08
CA ILE A 104 -7.44 -0.82 -2.19
C ILE A 104 -6.24 -1.76 -2.40
N VAL A 105 -5.33 -1.43 -3.32
CA VAL A 105 -4.11 -2.20 -3.56
C VAL A 105 -3.24 -2.24 -2.30
N THR A 106 -3.13 -1.12 -1.60
CA THR A 106 -2.40 -1.03 -0.33
C THR A 106 -3.06 -1.90 0.75
N SER A 107 -4.39 -1.90 0.85
CA SER A 107 -5.15 -2.78 1.74
C SER A 107 -4.90 -4.26 1.45
N LEU A 108 -4.76 -4.65 0.19
CA LEU A 108 -4.40 -6.04 -0.16
C LEU A 108 -3.02 -6.41 0.38
N PHE A 109 -2.03 -5.51 0.30
CA PHE A 109 -0.71 -5.76 0.90
C PHE A 109 -0.76 -5.80 2.42
N LEU A 110 -1.52 -4.91 3.07
CA LEU A 110 -1.73 -4.95 4.53
C LEU A 110 -2.40 -6.25 4.97
N MET A 111 -3.40 -6.73 4.22
CA MET A 111 -4.03 -8.02 4.46
C MET A 111 -3.04 -9.18 4.25
N MET A 112 -2.15 -9.09 3.25
CA MET A 112 -1.10 -10.07 3.03
C MET A 112 -0.12 -10.11 4.21
N ILE A 113 0.30 -8.96 4.76
CA ILE A 113 1.14 -8.87 5.96
C ILE A 113 0.43 -9.52 7.15
N LEU A 114 -0.85 -9.21 7.35
CA LEU A 114 -1.66 -9.77 8.44
C LEU A 114 -1.69 -11.29 8.36
N VAL A 115 -2.10 -11.84 7.22
CA VAL A 115 -2.20 -13.29 7.00
C VAL A 115 -0.84 -13.96 7.17
N MET A 116 0.23 -13.43 6.56
CA MET A 116 1.55 -14.02 6.65
C MET A 116 2.13 -13.95 8.06
N SER A 117 1.85 -12.88 8.80
CA SER A 117 2.27 -12.77 10.20
C SER A 117 1.52 -13.77 11.08
N THR A 118 0.21 -13.94 10.88
CA THR A 118 -0.58 -14.97 11.59
C THR A 118 -0.08 -16.38 11.30
N ILE A 119 0.23 -16.69 10.03
CA ILE A 119 0.84 -17.97 9.65
C ILE A 119 2.21 -18.11 10.34
N GLY A 120 3.05 -17.09 10.29
CA GLY A 120 4.37 -17.06 10.93
C GLY A 120 4.32 -17.38 12.43
N ILE A 121 3.35 -16.84 13.17
CA ILE A 121 3.16 -17.17 14.60
C ILE A 121 2.93 -18.67 14.80
N GLY A 122 2.14 -19.30 13.92
CA GLY A 122 1.74 -20.70 14.04
C GLY A 122 2.80 -21.72 13.59
N ILE A 123 3.56 -21.40 12.55
CA ILE A 123 4.47 -22.38 11.92
C ILE A 123 5.96 -22.05 12.06
N ASP A 124 6.32 -20.82 12.42
CA ASP A 124 7.72 -20.40 12.44
C ASP A 124 8.40 -20.67 13.79
N SER A 125 8.35 -21.94 14.21
CA SER A 125 8.96 -22.41 15.47
C SER A 125 10.40 -22.93 15.26
N ASP A 126 10.86 -23.02 14.02
CA ASP A 126 12.18 -23.57 13.71
C ASP A 126 13.31 -22.53 13.93
N PRO A 127 14.50 -22.94 14.41
CA PRO A 127 15.62 -22.02 14.68
C PRO A 127 16.10 -21.26 13.44
N GLY A 128 15.92 -21.83 12.25
CA GLY A 128 16.35 -21.24 10.98
C GLY A 128 15.33 -20.30 10.33
N GLY A 129 14.12 -20.21 10.90
CA GLY A 129 13.04 -19.36 10.44
C GLY A 129 12.48 -19.72 9.06
N ASN A 130 11.31 -19.18 8.70
CA ASN A 130 10.81 -19.28 7.33
C ASN A 130 11.20 -18.06 6.49
N ARG A 131 12.22 -18.24 5.63
CA ARG A 131 12.77 -17.20 4.76
C ARG A 131 11.74 -16.62 3.78
N LEU A 132 10.86 -17.47 3.25
CA LEU A 132 9.84 -17.04 2.30
C LEU A 132 8.80 -16.16 2.98
N ILE A 133 8.35 -16.53 4.19
CA ILE A 133 7.43 -15.70 4.98
C ILE A 133 8.07 -14.35 5.29
N SER A 134 9.31 -14.36 5.74
CA SER A 134 10.05 -13.13 6.06
C SER A 134 10.20 -12.20 4.84
N ALA A 135 10.59 -12.74 3.67
CA ALA A 135 10.75 -11.95 2.45
C ALA A 135 9.41 -11.37 1.95
N VAL A 136 8.33 -12.14 2.03
CA VAL A 136 6.98 -11.69 1.68
C VAL A 136 6.51 -10.58 2.63
N ILE A 137 6.69 -10.75 3.94
CA ILE A 137 6.29 -9.74 4.92
C ILE A 137 7.03 -8.41 4.70
N ILE A 138 8.35 -8.46 4.51
CA ILE A 138 9.16 -7.25 4.33
C ILE A 138 8.79 -6.55 3.01
N SER A 139 8.67 -7.30 1.91
CA SER A 139 8.29 -6.73 0.61
C SER A 139 6.88 -6.14 0.62
N ALA A 140 5.91 -6.83 1.23
CA ALA A 140 4.55 -6.31 1.41
C ALA A 140 4.52 -5.06 2.31
N SER A 141 5.35 -5.02 3.36
CA SER A 141 5.48 -3.85 4.23
C SER A 141 6.02 -2.65 3.46
N PHE A 142 7.07 -2.84 2.67
CA PHE A 142 7.63 -1.79 1.81
C PHE A 142 6.61 -1.29 0.79
N ALA A 143 5.91 -2.19 0.12
CA ALA A 143 4.85 -1.86 -0.81
C ALA A 143 3.71 -1.08 -0.14
N SER A 144 3.30 -1.47 1.07
CA SER A 144 2.27 -0.75 1.82
C SER A 144 2.70 0.65 2.22
N LEU A 145 3.96 0.86 2.60
CA LEU A 145 4.50 2.18 2.91
C LEU A 145 4.46 3.09 1.68
N VAL A 146 4.91 2.58 0.53
CA VAL A 146 4.86 3.31 -0.75
C VAL A 146 3.41 3.66 -1.12
N GLY A 147 2.49 2.71 -0.99
CA GLY A 147 1.07 2.92 -1.30
C GLY A 147 0.39 3.93 -0.38
N LEU A 148 0.68 3.90 0.92
CA LEU A 148 0.18 4.88 1.88
C LEU A 148 0.74 6.28 1.61
N LEU A 149 2.05 6.40 1.32
CA LEU A 149 2.68 7.69 1.01
C LEU A 149 2.09 8.32 -0.25
N ILE A 150 1.96 7.54 -1.32
CA ILE A 150 1.39 8.01 -2.59
C ILE A 150 -0.06 8.43 -2.41
N SER A 151 -0.85 7.64 -1.69
CA SER A 151 -2.25 7.96 -1.41
C SER A 151 -2.39 9.22 -0.55
N GLY A 152 -1.53 9.38 0.46
CA GLY A 152 -1.48 10.58 1.30
C GLY A 152 -1.13 11.83 0.50
N LEU A 153 -0.09 11.77 -0.35
CA LEU A 153 0.28 12.86 -1.25
C LEU A 153 -0.86 13.22 -2.21
N GLY A 154 -1.54 12.22 -2.79
CA GLY A 154 -2.69 12.44 -3.66
C GLY A 154 -3.84 13.18 -2.97
N VAL A 155 -4.14 12.82 -1.72
CA VAL A 155 -5.15 13.54 -0.91
C VAL A 155 -4.70 14.97 -0.62
N THR A 156 -3.46 15.19 -0.16
CA THR A 156 -2.95 16.53 0.16
C THR A 156 -2.96 17.46 -1.05
N LEU A 157 -2.51 16.99 -2.22
CA LEU A 157 -2.55 17.75 -3.46
C LEU A 157 -3.98 18.11 -3.86
N SER A 158 -4.92 17.16 -3.74
CA SER A 158 -6.34 17.42 -4.05
C SER A 158 -6.97 18.50 -3.14
N ILE A 159 -6.51 18.60 -1.88
CA ILE A 159 -6.98 19.62 -0.95
C ILE A 159 -6.38 20.99 -1.30
N LEU A 160 -5.08 21.04 -1.62
CA LEU A 160 -4.39 22.26 -2.03
C LEU A 160 -5.03 22.87 -3.29
N GLU A 161 -5.25 22.07 -4.33
CA GLU A 161 -5.91 22.51 -5.56
C GLU A 161 -7.33 23.04 -5.31
N ARG A 162 -8.07 22.42 -4.37
CA ARG A 162 -9.40 22.88 -4.00
C ARG A 162 -9.37 24.20 -3.23
N ASN A 163 -8.33 24.44 -2.43
CA ASN A 163 -8.20 25.65 -1.61
C ASN A 163 -7.81 26.87 -2.46
N ASP A 164 -6.88 26.70 -3.41
CA ASP A 164 -6.48 27.75 -4.36
C ASP A 164 -7.63 28.19 -5.27
N GLN A 165 -8.58 27.29 -5.57
CA GLN A 165 -9.77 27.61 -6.36
C GLN A 165 -10.86 28.36 -5.59
N SER A 166 -10.75 28.48 -4.26
CA SER A 166 -11.73 29.20 -3.42
C SER A 166 -11.38 30.67 -3.21
N ARG A 167 -10.21 31.11 -3.67
CA ARG A 167 -9.74 32.50 -3.71
C ARG A 167 -9.98 33.11 -5.09
#